data_AF-A0ABD2ADE8-F1
#
_entry.id   AF-A0ABD2ADE8-F1
#
_cell.length_a   1.000
_cell.length_b   1.000
_cell.length_c   1.000
_cell.angle_alpha   90.00
_cell.angle_beta   90.00
_cell.angle_gamma   90.00
#
_symmetry.space_group_name_H-M   'P 1'
#
loop_
_entity.id
_entity.type
_entity.pdbx_description
1 polymer ?
#
loop_
_entity_poly.entity_id
_entity_poly.type
_entity_poly.pdbx_seq_one_letter_code
_entity_poly.pdbx_strand_id
1 'polypeptide(L)'
;MTDEMSTNSKGAVFSLFLSLSSSFQRLRIERAAAEIAELSRSGISWRQFALKCELIRDSVSFSFYKHARTQSILISYRCYFSCTSKYVGEYCQHLNPCHTGPRCQNGGSCRVREIIGGGTPSFTCSCPVGFTASLCEIPIDNACDSSPCLNGATCNLKSLHEYVCTCATGYTGEHCEREDYCASSPCRNGAECRSLEDSYKCTCASGFAGRNCADDINECERNPCKYGTCKNIHGSYKLLKRLTKITVIRDYNLPIKTKYFINNFIYIYRIAASFIDKLS
;
A
#
# COMPACT_ATOMS: atom_id res chain seq x y z
N MET A 1 -2.66 6.51 -11.31
CA MET A 1 -3.51 6.97 -12.42
C MET A 1 -4.59 5.94 -12.63
N THR A 2 -5.66 6.05 -11.84
CA THR A 2 -6.89 5.27 -11.96
C THR A 2 -7.85 6.11 -12.78
N ASP A 3 -7.83 5.97 -14.10
CA ASP A 3 -8.85 6.56 -14.96
C ASP A 3 -10.15 5.76 -14.80
N GLU A 4 -10.86 6.03 -13.71
CA GLU A 4 -12.28 5.72 -13.62
C GLU A 4 -13.04 6.74 -14.46
N MET A 5 -13.51 6.30 -15.63
CA MET A 5 -14.76 6.77 -16.21
C MET A 5 -15.20 5.72 -17.26
N SER A 6 -15.85 4.68 -16.73
CA SER A 6 -16.78 3.84 -17.49
C SER A 6 -17.88 4.75 -18.05
N THR A 7 -17.77 5.15 -19.31
CA THR A 7 -18.85 5.84 -20.01
C THR A 7 -20.04 4.89 -20.13
N ASN A 8 -21.16 5.30 -19.52
CA ASN A 8 -22.45 4.59 -19.52
C ASN A 8 -22.94 4.33 -20.96
N SER A 9 -22.59 3.19 -21.54
CA SER A 9 -23.35 2.64 -22.66
C SER A 9 -24.75 2.31 -22.16
N LYS A 10 -25.79 2.85 -22.81
CA LYS A 10 -27.19 2.48 -22.51
C LYS A 10 -27.36 1.00 -22.82
N GLY A 11 -27.30 0.16 -21.78
CA GLY A 11 -27.43 -1.28 -21.96
C GLY A 11 -28.82 -1.67 -22.47
N ALA A 12 -28.87 -2.56 -23.46
CA ALA A 12 -30.10 -3.21 -23.90
C ALA A 12 -30.48 -4.29 -22.87
N VAL A 13 -31.77 -4.35 -22.54
CA VAL A 13 -32.31 -5.37 -21.62
C VAL A 13 -32.87 -6.51 -22.45
N PHE A 14 -32.27 -7.69 -22.31
CA PHE A 14 -32.73 -8.91 -22.94
C PHE A 14 -33.35 -9.83 -21.88
N SER A 15 -34.62 -10.18 -22.07
CA SER A 15 -35.33 -11.10 -21.18
C SER A 15 -35.45 -12.47 -21.84
N LEU A 16 -34.94 -13.51 -21.17
CA LEU A 16 -35.05 -14.91 -21.61
C LEU A 16 -36.05 -15.67 -20.75
N PHE A 17 -37.03 -16.31 -21.39
CA PHE A 17 -37.91 -17.27 -20.75
C PHE A 17 -37.26 -18.66 -20.75
N LEU A 18 -36.88 -19.15 -19.57
CA LEU A 18 -36.42 -20.54 -19.40
C LEU A 18 -37.58 -21.37 -18.85
N SER A 19 -38.11 -22.28 -19.69
CA SER A 19 -38.96 -23.37 -19.22
C SER A 19 -38.08 -24.60 -18.94
N LEU A 20 -38.28 -25.23 -17.78
CA LEU A 20 -37.53 -26.41 -17.33
C LEU A 20 -37.95 -27.69 -18.09
N SER A 21 -37.70 -27.72 -19.40
CA SER A 21 -37.73 -28.92 -20.24
C SER A 21 -36.35 -29.13 -20.86
N SER A 22 -35.71 -30.26 -20.52
CA SER A 22 -34.27 -30.55 -20.62
C SER A 22 -33.70 -30.71 -22.04
N SER A 23 -34.46 -30.40 -23.11
CA SER A 23 -34.00 -30.61 -24.49
C SER A 23 -33.79 -29.33 -25.30
N PHE A 24 -34.03 -28.15 -24.73
CA PHE A 24 -34.00 -26.86 -25.48
C PHE A 24 -32.90 -25.88 -25.05
N GLN A 25 -32.06 -26.23 -24.08
CA GLN A 25 -31.11 -25.28 -23.46
C GLN A 25 -29.92 -24.86 -24.36
N ARG A 26 -29.58 -25.60 -25.42
CA ARG A 26 -28.47 -25.23 -26.32
C ARG A 26 -28.83 -24.24 -27.44
N LEU A 27 -30.12 -24.03 -27.74
CA LEU A 27 -30.56 -23.41 -29.00
C LEU A 27 -30.90 -21.92 -28.94
N ARG A 28 -30.70 -21.21 -27.82
CA ARG A 28 -31.16 -19.81 -27.66
C ARG A 28 -30.11 -18.79 -27.20
N ILE A 29 -28.99 -19.23 -26.63
CA ILE A 29 -27.82 -18.35 -26.43
C ILE A 29 -27.25 -17.92 -27.79
N GLU A 30 -27.36 -18.78 -28.81
CA GLU A 30 -26.96 -18.46 -30.19
C GLU A 30 -27.83 -17.39 -30.86
N ARG A 31 -29.09 -17.15 -30.44
CA ARG A 31 -29.93 -16.09 -31.04
C ARG A 31 -29.57 -14.70 -30.53
N ALA A 32 -29.24 -14.56 -29.25
CA ALA A 32 -28.68 -13.32 -28.72
C ALA A 32 -27.31 -13.04 -29.38
N ALA A 33 -26.48 -14.09 -29.53
CA ALA A 33 -25.24 -14.00 -30.30
C ALA A 33 -25.45 -13.70 -31.80
N ALA A 34 -26.59 -14.10 -32.40
CA ALA A 34 -26.92 -13.84 -33.80
C ALA A 34 -27.36 -12.40 -34.08
N GLU A 35 -28.11 -11.76 -33.17
CA GLU A 35 -28.37 -10.30 -33.25
C GLU A 35 -27.07 -9.49 -33.04
N ILE A 36 -26.14 -9.99 -32.20
CA ILE A 36 -24.79 -9.42 -32.06
C ILE A 36 -23.93 -9.68 -33.31
N ALA A 37 -24.13 -10.79 -34.01
CA ALA A 37 -23.45 -11.10 -35.28
C ALA A 37 -23.89 -10.17 -36.43
N GLU A 38 -25.07 -9.54 -36.36
CA GLU A 38 -25.47 -8.55 -37.36
C GLU A 38 -24.69 -7.22 -37.23
N LEU A 39 -24.15 -6.88 -36.05
CA LEU A 39 -23.19 -5.77 -35.89
C LEU A 39 -21.81 -6.05 -36.50
N SER A 40 -21.49 -7.30 -36.82
CA SER A 40 -20.29 -7.61 -37.61
C SER A 40 -20.41 -7.19 -39.09
N ARG A 41 -21.63 -6.91 -39.57
CA ARG A 41 -21.87 -6.36 -40.92
C ARG A 41 -21.69 -4.84 -41.00
N SER A 42 -21.61 -4.12 -39.89
CA SER A 42 -21.44 -2.65 -39.85
C SER A 42 -19.98 -2.18 -39.73
N GLY A 43 -19.00 -3.07 -39.88
CA GLY A 43 -17.58 -2.69 -40.01
C GLY A 43 -16.83 -2.44 -38.69
N ILE A 44 -17.43 -2.77 -37.54
CA ILE A 44 -16.82 -2.65 -36.20
C ILE A 44 -16.00 -3.92 -35.90
N SER A 45 -14.73 -3.76 -35.56
CA SER A 45 -13.82 -4.90 -35.32
C SER A 45 -13.98 -5.45 -33.90
N TRP A 46 -13.93 -6.78 -33.74
CA TRP A 46 -13.94 -7.48 -32.43
C TRP A 46 -12.84 -7.03 -31.45
N ARG A 47 -11.82 -6.30 -31.92
CA ARG A 47 -10.77 -5.72 -31.06
C ARG A 47 -11.17 -4.41 -30.37
N GLN A 48 -12.32 -3.83 -30.71
CA GLN A 48 -12.71 -2.47 -30.29
C GLN A 48 -13.54 -2.46 -29.00
N PHE A 49 -14.21 -3.57 -28.67
CA PHE A 49 -15.14 -3.67 -27.56
C PHE A 49 -15.16 -5.08 -26.93
N ALA A 50 -15.65 -5.15 -25.69
CA ALA A 50 -16.08 -6.39 -25.05
C ALA A 50 -17.56 -6.26 -24.67
N LEU A 51 -18.37 -7.27 -25.00
CA LEU A 51 -19.76 -7.30 -24.54
C LEU A 51 -19.80 -7.76 -23.09
N LYS A 52 -20.38 -6.94 -22.21
CA LYS A 52 -20.65 -7.32 -20.82
C LYS A 52 -22.14 -7.44 -20.61
N CYS A 53 -22.56 -8.52 -19.95
CA CYS A 53 -23.95 -8.74 -19.59
C CYS A 53 -24.04 -8.96 -18.08
N GLU A 54 -24.88 -8.18 -17.41
CA GLU A 54 -25.14 -8.27 -15.98
C GLU A 54 -26.55 -8.80 -15.76
N LEU A 55 -26.71 -9.72 -14.80
CA LEU A 55 -28.01 -10.27 -14.43
C LEU A 55 -28.85 -9.19 -13.72
N ILE A 56 -30.04 -8.91 -14.23
CA ILE A 56 -31.05 -8.11 -13.52
C ILE A 56 -31.89 -9.12 -12.71
N ARG A 57 -31.86 -9.06 -11.37
CA ARG A 57 -32.55 -10.05 -10.51
C ARG A 57 -34.05 -10.19 -10.84
N ASP A 58 -34.49 -11.44 -10.84
CA ASP A 58 -35.72 -11.99 -11.46
C ASP A 58 -37.04 -11.64 -10.76
N SER A 59 -38.12 -11.60 -11.55
CA SER A 59 -39.51 -11.81 -11.10
C SER A 59 -40.00 -13.20 -11.56
N VAL A 60 -40.41 -14.07 -10.63
CA VAL A 60 -40.99 -15.39 -10.95
C VAL A 60 -42.45 -15.19 -11.38
N SER A 61 -42.79 -15.52 -12.63
CA SER A 61 -44.20 -15.58 -13.08
C SER A 61 -44.67 -17.01 -13.23
N PHE A 62 -45.84 -17.31 -12.65
CA PHE A 62 -46.53 -18.59 -12.80
C PHE A 62 -47.56 -18.49 -13.93
N SER A 63 -47.54 -19.41 -14.88
CA SER A 63 -48.62 -19.56 -15.87
C SER A 63 -49.26 -20.93 -15.74
N PHE A 64 -50.59 -20.96 -15.67
CA PHE A 64 -51.37 -22.19 -15.61
C PHE A 64 -51.82 -22.57 -17.03
N TYR A 65 -51.30 -23.67 -17.58
CA TYR A 65 -51.89 -24.34 -18.74
C TYR A 65 -52.13 -25.81 -18.39
N LYS A 66 -53.30 -26.31 -18.80
CA LYS A 66 -53.93 -27.59 -18.42
C LYS A 66 -52.96 -28.66 -17.86
N HIS A 67 -53.12 -28.93 -16.55
CA HIS A 67 -52.62 -30.08 -15.78
C HIS A 67 -51.11 -30.38 -15.73
N ALA A 68 -50.23 -29.43 -16.05
CA ALA A 68 -48.81 -29.52 -15.67
C ALA A 68 -48.30 -28.18 -15.12
N ARG A 69 -47.80 -28.17 -13.88
CA ARG A 69 -47.23 -26.97 -13.23
C ARG A 69 -45.84 -26.73 -13.81
N THR A 70 -45.74 -25.90 -14.85
CA THR A 70 -44.44 -25.51 -15.42
C THR A 70 -43.96 -24.22 -14.76
N GLN A 71 -42.91 -24.32 -13.95
CA GLN A 71 -42.24 -23.14 -13.38
C GLN A 71 -41.35 -22.53 -14.47
N SER A 72 -41.67 -21.30 -14.88
CA SER A 72 -40.87 -20.54 -15.84
C SER A 72 -40.15 -19.43 -15.08
N ILE A 73 -38.83 -19.41 -15.17
CA ILE A 73 -38.02 -18.33 -14.57
C ILE A 73 -37.75 -17.33 -15.68
N LEU A 74 -38.17 -16.07 -15.46
CA LEU A 74 -37.83 -14.97 -16.34
C LEU A 74 -36.47 -14.43 -15.91
N ILE A 75 -35.43 -14.77 -16.67
CA ILE A 75 -34.09 -14.27 -16.41
C ILE A 75 -33.83 -13.10 -17.35
N SER A 76 -33.59 -11.91 -16.80
CA SER A 76 -33.27 -10.72 -17.59
C SER A 76 -31.80 -10.35 -17.43
N TYR A 77 -31.16 -10.02 -18.56
CA TYR A 77 -29.78 -9.54 -18.60
C TYR A 77 -29.75 -8.13 -19.15
N ARG A 78 -28.97 -7.25 -18.52
CA ARG A 78 -28.57 -5.97 -19.10
C ARG A 78 -27.24 -6.14 -19.79
N CYS A 79 -27.24 -6.10 -21.11
CA CYS A 79 -26.01 -6.20 -21.90
C CYS A 79 -25.59 -4.83 -22.42
N TYR A 80 -24.31 -4.53 -22.37
CA TYR A 80 -23.75 -3.26 -22.78
C TYR A 80 -22.33 -3.41 -23.33
N PHE A 81 -21.92 -2.47 -24.19
CA PHE A 81 -20.61 -2.49 -24.83
C PHE A 81 -19.57 -1.81 -23.92
N SER A 82 -18.56 -2.57 -23.50
CA SER A 82 -17.40 -2.04 -22.82
C SER A 82 -16.32 -1.73 -23.86
N CYS A 83 -16.15 -0.46 -24.20
CA CYS A 83 -15.15 -0.03 -25.18
C CYS A 83 -13.73 -0.15 -24.65
N THR A 84 -12.77 -0.44 -25.54
CA THR A 84 -11.35 -0.19 -25.22
C THR A 84 -11.09 1.31 -25.12
N SER A 85 -10.06 1.76 -24.41
CA SER A 85 -9.80 3.19 -24.14
C SER A 85 -9.70 4.07 -25.40
N LYS A 86 -9.40 3.47 -26.55
CA LYS A 86 -9.30 4.15 -27.85
C LYS A 86 -10.65 4.46 -28.50
N TYR A 87 -11.77 3.98 -27.97
CA TYR A 87 -13.10 4.11 -28.58
C TYR A 87 -14.14 4.58 -27.56
N VAL A 88 -15.18 5.26 -28.05
CA VAL A 88 -16.28 5.83 -27.28
C VAL A 88 -17.60 5.76 -28.04
N GLY A 89 -18.70 6.08 -27.35
CA GLY A 89 -20.07 5.99 -27.85
C GLY A 89 -20.75 4.68 -27.47
N GLU A 90 -22.08 4.65 -27.62
CA GLU A 90 -22.95 3.54 -27.21
C GLU A 90 -22.52 2.17 -27.76
N TYR A 91 -21.96 2.14 -28.97
CA TYR A 91 -21.51 0.95 -29.67
C TYR A 91 -20.00 0.96 -29.94
N CYS A 92 -19.23 1.80 -29.23
CA CYS A 92 -17.79 1.99 -29.46
C CYS A 92 -17.45 2.38 -30.92
N GLN A 93 -18.40 3.04 -31.59
CA GLN A 93 -18.32 3.34 -33.02
C GLN A 93 -17.42 4.54 -33.35
N HIS A 94 -17.05 5.33 -32.34
CA HIS A 94 -16.22 6.52 -32.52
C HIS A 94 -14.85 6.35 -31.87
N LEU A 95 -13.82 6.94 -32.48
CA LEU A 95 -12.51 7.06 -31.84
C LEU A 95 -12.60 8.00 -30.64
N ASN A 96 -11.92 7.64 -29.56
CA ASN A 96 -11.86 8.46 -28.37
C ASN A 96 -11.05 9.75 -28.66
N PRO A 97 -11.68 10.94 -28.65
CA PRO A 97 -10.99 12.19 -28.94
C PRO A 97 -9.88 12.51 -27.93
N CYS A 98 -9.92 11.97 -26.71
CA CYS A 98 -8.83 12.09 -25.74
C CYS A 98 -7.56 11.31 -26.11
N HIS A 99 -7.65 10.36 -27.06
CA HIS A 99 -6.50 9.59 -27.56
C HIS A 99 -6.03 10.03 -28.95
N THR A 100 -6.94 10.53 -29.78
CA THR A 100 -6.66 10.85 -31.19
C THR A 100 -6.59 12.35 -31.48
N GLY A 101 -7.16 13.19 -30.62
CA GLY A 101 -7.18 14.64 -30.76
C GLY A 101 -6.01 15.36 -30.08
N PRO A 102 -6.03 16.70 -30.08
CA PRO A 102 -5.09 17.52 -29.31
C PRO A 102 -5.14 17.14 -27.83
N ARG A 103 -3.96 16.99 -27.21
CA ARG A 103 -3.87 16.55 -25.81
C ARG A 103 -3.94 17.75 -24.87
N CYS A 104 -4.63 17.58 -23.75
CA CYS A 104 -4.57 18.53 -22.64
C CYS A 104 -3.10 18.67 -22.19
N GLN A 105 -2.62 19.91 -22.09
CA GLN A 105 -1.26 20.25 -21.71
C GLN A 105 -1.15 20.40 -20.19
N ASN A 106 0.09 20.52 -19.69
CA ASN A 106 0.40 20.86 -18.30
C ASN A 106 -0.29 19.97 -17.25
N GLY A 107 -0.52 18.70 -17.58
CA GLY A 107 -1.18 17.74 -16.68
C GLY A 107 -2.70 17.85 -16.64
N GLY A 108 -3.33 18.56 -17.57
CA GLY A 108 -4.78 18.65 -17.69
C GLY A 108 -5.46 17.30 -17.94
N SER A 109 -6.63 17.10 -17.33
CA SER A 109 -7.39 15.86 -17.44
C SER A 109 -8.41 15.94 -18.57
N CYS A 110 -8.33 15.02 -19.53
CA CYS A 110 -9.26 14.96 -20.65
C CYS A 110 -10.57 14.28 -20.28
N ARG A 111 -11.70 14.87 -20.67
CA ARG A 111 -13.04 14.28 -20.53
C ARG A 111 -13.78 14.34 -21.86
N VAL A 112 -14.34 13.21 -22.25
CA VAL A 112 -15.17 13.11 -23.47
C VAL A 112 -16.53 13.74 -23.18
N ARG A 113 -17.03 14.56 -24.11
CA ARG A 113 -18.41 15.06 -24.12
C ARG A 113 -19.18 14.43 -25.27
N GLU A 114 -20.18 13.62 -24.92
CA GLU A 114 -21.11 13.05 -25.88
C GLU A 114 -22.19 14.09 -26.24
N ILE A 115 -22.44 14.27 -27.54
CA ILE A 115 -23.47 15.19 -28.04
C ILE A 115 -24.79 14.41 -28.14
N ILE A 116 -25.84 14.90 -27.47
CA ILE A 116 -27.19 14.35 -27.57
C ILE A 116 -27.68 14.55 -29.01
N GLY A 117 -27.98 13.47 -29.73
CA GLY A 117 -28.49 13.51 -31.11
C GLY A 117 -27.59 12.93 -32.20
N GLY A 118 -26.56 12.14 -31.85
CA GLY A 118 -25.78 11.39 -32.85
C GLY A 118 -24.67 12.18 -33.54
N GLY A 119 -24.22 13.30 -32.95
CA GLY A 119 -23.04 14.04 -33.42
C GLY A 119 -21.72 13.34 -33.08
N THR A 120 -20.63 13.78 -33.72
CA THR A 120 -19.27 13.31 -33.40
C THR A 120 -18.90 13.65 -31.96
N PRO A 121 -18.34 12.71 -31.16
CA PRO A 121 -17.96 12.99 -29.79
C PRO A 121 -16.87 14.06 -29.74
N SER A 122 -16.98 14.97 -28.78
CA SER A 122 -16.00 16.03 -28.54
C SER A 122 -15.27 15.76 -27.21
N PHE A 123 -14.29 16.59 -26.87
CA PHE A 123 -13.60 16.50 -25.60
C PHE A 123 -13.49 17.88 -24.94
N THR A 124 -13.17 17.87 -23.65
CA THR A 124 -12.84 19.06 -22.88
C THR A 124 -11.71 18.74 -21.93
N CYS A 125 -10.84 19.71 -21.71
CA CYS A 125 -9.80 19.59 -20.70
C CYS A 125 -10.28 20.21 -19.38
N SER A 126 -10.03 19.51 -18.28
CA SER A 126 -10.08 20.08 -16.94
C SER A 126 -8.67 20.51 -16.58
N CYS A 127 -8.45 21.82 -16.49
CA CYS A 127 -7.13 22.36 -16.25
C CYS A 127 -6.76 22.30 -14.76
N PRO A 128 -5.49 21.98 -14.44
CA PRO A 128 -4.99 22.15 -13.09
C PRO A 128 -4.91 23.64 -12.74
N VAL A 129 -4.83 23.93 -11.44
CA VAL A 129 -4.65 25.30 -10.95
C VAL A 129 -3.39 25.91 -11.56
N GLY A 130 -3.48 27.17 -12.01
CA GLY A 130 -2.39 27.89 -12.67
C GLY A 130 -2.41 27.80 -14.21
N PHE A 131 -3.38 27.08 -14.81
CA PHE A 131 -3.52 27.00 -16.27
C PHE A 131 -4.96 27.26 -16.74
N THR A 132 -5.08 27.83 -17.94
CA THR A 132 -6.36 28.17 -18.58
C THR A 132 -6.35 27.84 -20.07
N ALA A 133 -7.42 28.22 -20.77
CA ALA A 133 -7.77 27.91 -22.16
C ALA A 133 -8.21 26.46 -22.40
N SER A 134 -8.56 26.15 -23.64
CA SER A 134 -9.28 24.92 -23.98
C SER A 134 -8.43 23.65 -23.87
N LEU A 135 -7.10 23.78 -23.98
CA LEU A 135 -6.13 22.70 -23.85
C LEU A 135 -5.19 22.88 -22.66
N CYS A 136 -5.49 23.82 -21.74
CA CYS A 136 -4.66 24.13 -20.57
C CYS A 136 -3.25 24.64 -20.93
N GLU A 137 -3.13 25.31 -22.07
CA GLU A 137 -1.86 25.75 -22.67
C GLU A 137 -1.39 27.11 -22.17
N ILE A 138 -2.29 27.93 -21.61
CA ILE A 138 -1.96 29.29 -21.15
C ILE A 138 -1.73 29.27 -19.63
N PRO A 139 -0.54 29.62 -19.12
CA PRO A 139 -0.32 29.79 -17.69
C PRO A 139 -1.04 31.05 -17.17
N ILE A 140 -1.44 31.03 -15.91
CA ILE A 140 -2.04 32.15 -15.19
C ILE A 140 -1.06 32.61 -14.11
N ASP A 141 -0.91 33.93 -13.95
CA ASP A 141 -0.14 34.52 -12.86
C ASP A 141 -0.61 33.98 -11.50
N ASN A 142 0.33 33.54 -10.67
CA ASN A 142 0.06 32.81 -9.45
C ASN A 142 1.15 33.01 -8.39
N ALA A 143 0.90 32.50 -7.18
CA ALA A 143 1.79 32.68 -6.04
C ALA A 143 3.17 32.01 -6.18
N CYS A 144 3.37 31.06 -7.11
CA CYS A 144 4.67 30.44 -7.34
C CYS A 144 5.57 31.23 -8.31
N ASP A 145 5.06 32.25 -9.02
CA ASP A 145 5.83 32.96 -10.05
C ASP A 145 7.00 33.76 -9.47
N SER A 146 6.89 34.18 -8.21
CA SER A 146 7.99 34.82 -7.46
C SER A 146 9.06 33.83 -6.99
N SER A 147 8.93 32.54 -7.29
CA SER A 147 9.80 31.46 -6.83
C SER A 147 10.00 31.45 -5.31
N PRO A 148 8.91 31.37 -4.51
CA PRO A 148 9.00 31.51 -3.06
C PRO A 148 9.68 30.34 -2.35
N CYS A 149 9.75 29.17 -2.98
CA CYS A 149 10.37 27.98 -2.41
C CYS A 149 11.88 27.96 -2.70
N LEU A 150 12.69 27.91 -1.65
CA LEU A 150 14.15 28.02 -1.72
C LEU A 150 14.83 26.65 -1.83
N ASN A 151 16.15 26.67 -2.05
CA ASN A 151 17.03 25.50 -1.97
C ASN A 151 16.61 24.31 -2.87
N GLY A 152 16.10 24.62 -4.07
CA GLY A 152 15.66 23.60 -5.03
C GLY A 152 14.35 22.92 -4.66
N ALA A 153 13.58 23.48 -3.73
CA ALA A 153 12.25 23.00 -3.40
C ALA A 153 11.24 23.20 -4.54
N THR A 154 10.23 22.33 -4.61
CA THR A 154 9.15 22.42 -5.60
C THR A 154 7.97 23.21 -5.03
N CYS A 155 7.55 24.26 -5.75
CA CYS A 155 6.36 25.02 -5.41
C CYS A 155 5.09 24.34 -5.95
N ASN A 156 4.15 24.01 -5.06
CA ASN A 156 2.87 23.39 -5.44
C ASN A 156 1.72 24.35 -5.10
N LEU A 157 0.93 24.70 -6.11
CA LEU A 157 -0.24 25.57 -5.92
C LEU A 157 -1.39 24.81 -5.25
N LYS A 158 -1.97 25.42 -4.20
CA LYS A 158 -3.27 25.04 -3.65
C LYS A 158 -4.40 25.84 -4.30
N SER A 159 -4.14 27.11 -4.55
CA SER A 159 -5.00 28.04 -5.29
C SER A 159 -4.11 29.01 -6.09
N LEU A 160 -4.69 29.98 -6.81
CA LEU A 160 -3.88 30.99 -7.51
C LEU A 160 -3.07 31.88 -6.56
N HIS A 161 -3.49 32.01 -5.30
CA HIS A 161 -2.86 32.88 -4.30
C HIS A 161 -2.20 32.10 -3.14
N GLU A 162 -2.41 30.79 -3.07
CA GLU A 162 -1.88 29.94 -2.00
C GLU A 162 -1.04 28.80 -2.56
N TYR A 163 0.08 28.51 -1.92
CA TYR A 163 1.01 27.46 -2.30
C TYR A 163 1.53 26.68 -1.09
N VAL A 164 2.26 25.60 -1.38
CA VAL A 164 3.04 24.85 -0.40
C VAL A 164 4.36 24.42 -1.03
N CYS A 165 5.46 24.58 -0.29
CA CYS A 165 6.77 24.13 -0.74
C CYS A 165 6.99 22.67 -0.35
N THR A 166 7.39 21.85 -1.32
CA THR A 166 7.91 20.52 -1.06
C THR A 166 9.43 20.60 -1.07
N CYS A 167 10.03 20.50 0.12
CA CYS A 167 11.46 20.69 0.30
C CYS A 167 12.28 19.56 -0.34
N ALA A 168 13.42 19.95 -0.92
CA ALA A 168 14.44 18.99 -1.32
C ALA A 168 15.00 18.28 -0.08
N THR A 169 15.58 17.09 -0.29
CA THR A 169 16.23 16.34 0.78
C THR A 169 17.32 17.19 1.46
N GLY A 170 17.28 17.28 2.79
CA GLY A 170 18.22 18.10 3.55
C GLY A 170 17.73 19.51 3.86
N TYR A 171 16.50 19.88 3.49
CA TYR A 171 15.91 21.18 3.82
C TYR A 171 14.53 21.06 4.47
N THR A 172 14.17 22.07 5.25
CA THR A 172 12.91 22.18 5.99
C THR A 172 12.50 23.65 6.14
N GLY A 173 11.31 23.89 6.68
CA GLY A 173 10.72 25.23 6.80
C GLY A 173 9.53 25.45 5.86
N GLU A 174 8.87 26.59 5.99
CA GLU A 174 7.70 26.94 5.18
C GLU A 174 8.09 27.19 3.72
N HIS A 175 9.25 27.81 3.52
CA HIS A 175 9.84 28.11 2.22
C HIS A 175 11.05 27.22 1.93
N CYS A 176 11.26 26.16 2.73
CA CYS A 176 12.43 25.29 2.65
C CYS A 176 13.76 26.03 2.82
N GLU A 177 13.73 27.08 3.64
CA GLU A 177 14.83 28.02 3.85
C GLU A 177 15.89 27.51 4.83
N ARG A 178 15.58 26.49 5.64
CA ARG A 178 16.46 25.95 6.68
C ARG A 178 17.01 24.59 6.30
N GLU A 179 18.24 24.31 6.70
CA GLU A 179 18.82 22.97 6.58
C GLU A 179 18.20 22.00 7.60
N ASP A 180 17.86 20.80 7.16
CA ASP A 180 17.50 19.67 8.01
C ASP A 180 18.72 18.80 8.26
N TYR A 181 19.42 19.09 9.36
CA TYR A 181 20.59 18.33 9.79
C TYR A 181 20.26 16.87 10.17
N CYS A 182 18.97 16.54 10.39
CA CYS A 182 18.53 15.17 10.62
C CYS A 182 18.30 14.36 9.34
N ALA A 183 18.26 15.00 8.16
CA ALA A 183 18.00 14.31 6.89
C ALA A 183 19.02 13.20 6.57
N SER A 184 20.28 13.38 6.99
CA SER A 184 21.34 12.38 6.85
C SER A 184 21.26 11.22 7.87
N SER A 185 20.25 11.23 8.73
CA SER A 185 20.08 10.29 9.85
C SER A 185 21.36 10.13 10.68
N PRO A 186 21.87 11.20 11.31
CA PRO A 186 23.15 11.15 12.03
C PRO A 186 23.07 10.34 13.34
N CYS A 187 21.90 10.28 13.96
CA CYS A 187 21.68 9.57 15.22
C CYS A 187 21.62 8.04 15.00
N ARG A 188 22.25 7.28 15.89
CA ARG A 188 22.36 5.81 15.83
C ARG A 188 21.58 5.13 16.96
N ASN A 189 21.49 3.80 16.89
CA ASN A 189 20.97 2.96 17.96
C ASN A 189 19.56 3.32 18.45
N GLY A 190 18.69 3.72 17.51
CA GLY A 190 17.30 4.09 17.81
C GLY A 190 17.12 5.44 18.52
N ALA A 191 18.14 6.29 18.50
CA ALA A 191 18.07 7.64 19.06
C ALA A 191 17.17 8.56 18.22
N GLU A 192 16.46 9.47 18.91
CA GLU A 192 15.61 10.49 18.28
C GLU A 192 16.47 11.67 17.81
N CYS A 193 16.31 12.10 16.56
CA CYS A 193 17.01 13.25 16.01
C CYS A 193 16.13 14.49 16.02
N ARG A 194 16.67 15.61 16.50
CA ARG A 194 16.04 16.93 16.39
C ARG A 194 16.97 17.90 15.68
N SER A 195 16.52 18.44 14.55
CA SER A 195 17.23 19.52 13.86
C SER A 195 17.09 20.82 14.64
N LEU A 196 18.17 21.60 14.73
CA LEU A 196 18.27 22.92 15.36
C LEU A 196 18.68 23.94 14.27
N GLU A 197 18.81 25.21 14.64
CA GLU A 197 19.13 26.29 13.69
C GLU A 197 20.45 26.06 12.94
N ASP A 198 21.53 25.70 13.65
CA ASP A 198 22.87 25.48 13.07
C ASP A 198 23.43 24.07 13.33
N SER A 199 22.61 23.13 13.79
CA SER A 199 23.09 21.78 14.14
C SER A 199 21.96 20.76 14.31
N TYR A 200 22.28 19.56 14.76
CA TYR A 200 21.32 18.57 15.25
C TYR A 200 21.64 18.16 16.69
N LYS A 201 20.62 17.67 17.39
CA LYS A 201 20.76 17.00 18.68
C LYS A 201 20.15 15.60 18.62
N CYS A 202 20.92 14.61 19.05
CA CYS A 202 20.43 13.26 19.26
C CYS A 202 20.02 13.06 20.73
N THR A 203 18.82 12.53 20.95
CA THR A 203 18.38 12.04 22.26
C THR A 203 18.62 10.53 22.29
N CYS A 204 19.66 10.11 23.01
CA CYS A 204 20.07 8.72 23.05
C CYS A 204 19.10 7.85 23.83
N ALA A 205 18.86 6.63 23.33
CA ALA A 205 18.21 5.58 24.10
C ALA A 205 19.10 5.15 25.28
N SER A 206 18.48 4.59 26.32
CA SER A 206 19.21 4.03 27.47
C SER A 206 20.26 3.01 27.02
N GLY A 207 21.46 3.09 27.59
CA GLY A 207 22.59 2.23 27.21
C GLY A 207 23.49 2.80 26.11
N PHE A 208 23.16 3.96 25.53
CA PHE A 208 23.98 4.62 24.50
C PHE A 208 24.37 6.05 24.86
N ALA A 209 25.52 6.50 24.34
CA ALA A 209 26.10 7.81 24.57
C ALA A 209 26.81 8.38 23.33
N GLY A 210 27.36 9.58 23.48
CA GLY A 210 28.06 10.32 22.43
C GLY A 210 27.13 11.23 21.63
N ARG A 211 27.72 12.11 20.80
CA ARG A 211 26.98 13.10 20.00
C ARG A 211 25.93 12.45 19.09
N ASN A 212 26.24 11.27 18.57
CA ASN A 212 25.42 10.53 17.61
C ASN A 212 24.79 9.28 18.23
N CYS A 213 24.91 9.09 19.55
CA CYS A 213 24.42 7.90 20.25
C CYS A 213 25.00 6.58 19.71
N ALA A 214 26.21 6.63 19.16
CA ALA A 214 26.90 5.48 18.58
C ALA A 214 27.67 4.68 19.63
N ASP A 215 28.01 5.32 20.76
CA ASP A 215 28.86 4.73 21.78
C ASP A 215 28.00 3.88 22.71
N ASP A 216 28.39 2.62 22.90
CA ASP A 216 27.80 1.71 23.86
C ASP A 216 28.28 2.06 25.28
N ILE A 217 27.35 2.25 26.22
CA ILE A 217 27.70 2.53 27.62
C ILE A 217 28.10 1.22 28.29
N ASN A 218 29.31 1.16 28.83
CA ASN A 218 29.72 0.02 29.64
C ASN A 218 29.13 0.09 31.05
N GLU A 219 27.95 -0.49 31.29
CA GLU A 219 27.32 -0.40 32.62
C GLU A 219 28.10 -1.17 33.68
N CYS A 220 28.97 -2.10 33.30
CA CYS A 220 29.78 -2.88 34.24
C CYS A 220 30.79 -2.03 35.02
N GLU A 221 31.17 -0.84 34.54
CA GLU A 221 32.08 0.08 35.26
C GLU A 221 31.51 0.57 36.59
N ARG A 222 30.17 0.65 36.69
CA ARG A 222 29.47 1.03 37.93
C ARG A 222 29.24 -0.15 38.87
N ASN A 223 29.78 -1.33 38.55
CA ASN A 223 29.63 -2.57 39.32
C ASN A 223 28.15 -2.90 39.69
N PRO A 224 27.19 -2.90 38.74
CA PRO A 224 25.80 -3.24 39.02
C PRO A 224 25.62 -4.72 39.43
N CYS A 225 26.55 -5.59 39.05
CA CYS A 225 26.55 -7.02 39.33
C CYS A 225 27.22 -7.35 40.68
N LYS A 226 26.49 -7.26 41.80
CA LYS A 226 27.07 -7.48 43.15
C LYS A 226 27.61 -8.89 43.42
N TYR A 227 27.07 -9.93 42.78
CA TYR A 227 27.37 -11.34 43.10
C TYR A 227 27.63 -12.22 41.86
N GLY A 228 28.44 -11.72 40.94
CA GLY A 228 28.87 -12.50 39.77
C GLY A 228 29.65 -11.64 38.78
N THR A 229 30.00 -12.23 37.64
CA THR A 229 30.76 -11.53 36.60
C THR A 229 29.80 -10.69 35.77
N CYS A 230 30.06 -9.39 35.66
CA CYS A 230 29.33 -8.50 34.76
C CYS A 230 29.86 -8.66 33.33
N LYS A 231 28.96 -8.76 32.35
CA LYS A 231 29.29 -8.71 30.93
C LYS A 231 28.54 -7.56 30.27
N ASN A 232 29.28 -6.60 29.72
CA ASN A 232 28.72 -5.55 28.89
C ASN A 232 28.19 -6.14 27.57
N ILE A 233 27.03 -5.68 27.12
CA ILE A 233 26.41 -6.07 25.86
C ILE A 233 25.87 -4.82 25.15
N HIS A 234 25.67 -4.88 23.84
CA HIS A 234 25.22 -3.71 23.09
C HIS A 234 23.86 -3.18 23.59
N GLY A 235 23.86 -1.98 24.19
CA GLY A 235 22.74 -1.27 24.79
C GLY A 235 22.35 -1.74 26.20
N SER A 236 23.11 -2.64 26.84
CA SER A 236 22.76 -3.17 28.17
C SER A 236 23.90 -3.96 28.84
N TYR A 237 23.61 -4.61 29.96
CA TYR A 237 24.54 -5.53 30.61
C TYR A 237 23.86 -6.81 31.07
N LYS A 238 24.66 -7.88 31.23
CA LYS A 238 24.20 -9.16 31.74
C LYS A 238 25.07 -9.64 32.91
N LEU A 239 24.42 -10.13 33.96
CA LEU A 239 25.06 -10.87 35.04
C LEU A 239 25.31 -12.32 34.59
N LEU A 240 26.56 -12.77 34.65
CA LEU A 240 26.94 -14.17 34.53
C LEU A 240 27.17 -14.75 35.94
N LYS A 241 26.26 -15.61 36.43
CA LYS A 241 26.52 -16.49 37.60
C LYS A 241 27.48 -17.60 37.13
N ARG A 242 28.51 -18.05 37.86
CA ARG A 242 28.61 -18.45 39.27
C ARG A 242 30.02 -18.19 39.82
N LEU A 243 30.12 -17.57 41.00
CA LEU A 243 31.00 -18.11 42.05
C LEU A 243 30.06 -18.72 43.07
N THR A 244 29.92 -20.04 43.07
CA THR A 244 29.41 -20.72 44.26
C THR A 244 30.35 -20.34 45.39
N LYS A 245 29.91 -19.46 46.30
CA LYS A 245 30.40 -19.54 47.67
C LYS A 245 30.08 -20.96 48.10
N ILE A 246 31.05 -21.86 48.02
CA ILE A 246 31.06 -23.01 48.91
C ILE A 246 31.20 -22.33 50.27
N THR A 247 30.07 -22.08 50.93
CA THR A 247 30.07 -21.87 52.36
C THR A 247 30.59 -23.20 52.91
N VAL A 248 31.90 -23.28 53.14
CA VAL A 248 32.45 -24.33 53.99
C VAL A 248 31.80 -24.04 55.33
N ILE A 249 30.70 -24.72 55.63
CA ILE A 249 30.12 -24.72 56.95
C ILE A 249 31.24 -25.28 57.84
N ARG A 250 31.99 -24.40 58.51
CA ARG A 250 32.86 -24.80 59.63
C ARG A 250 31.97 -25.05 60.84
N ASP A 251 31.06 -26.02 60.73
CA ASP A 251 30.41 -26.59 61.90
C ASP A 251 31.32 -27.68 62.43
N TYR A 252 32.10 -27.31 63.44
CA TYR A 252 32.95 -28.18 64.23
C TYR A 252 32.14 -29.14 65.11
N ASN A 253 31.03 -29.74 64.65
CA ASN A 253 30.27 -30.75 65.41
C ASN A 253 29.31 -31.61 64.55
N LEU A 254 29.80 -32.25 63.49
CA LEU A 254 29.07 -33.35 62.84
C LEU A 254 29.58 -34.72 63.36
N PRO A 255 28.68 -35.64 63.76
CA PRO A 255 29.07 -36.95 64.28
C PRO A 255 29.82 -37.79 63.24
N ILE A 256 30.75 -38.63 63.72
CA ILE A 256 31.78 -39.35 62.92
C ILE A 256 31.21 -40.16 61.73
N LYS A 257 29.95 -40.58 61.76
CA LYS A 257 29.30 -41.35 60.68
C LYS A 257 29.04 -40.55 59.39
N THR A 258 28.96 -39.21 59.44
CA THR A 258 28.75 -38.37 58.24
C THR A 258 30.04 -38.05 57.48
N LYS A 259 31.21 -38.29 58.09
CA LYS A 259 32.53 -37.99 57.51
C LYS A 259 32.92 -38.96 56.38
N TYR A 260 32.45 -40.21 56.44
CA TYR A 260 32.68 -41.22 55.41
C TYR A 260 31.82 -41.02 54.14
N PHE A 261 30.62 -40.46 54.30
CA PHE A 261 29.71 -40.21 53.17
C PHE A 261 30.14 -39.01 52.31
N ILE A 262 30.71 -37.98 52.94
CA ILE A 262 31.17 -36.75 52.28
C ILE A 262 32.44 -37.00 51.44
N ASN A 263 33.38 -37.83 51.92
CA ASN A 263 34.61 -38.12 51.18
C ASN A 263 34.35 -38.88 49.87
N ASN A 264 33.36 -39.78 49.82
CA ASN A 264 32.97 -40.46 48.59
C ASN A 264 32.26 -39.51 47.59
N PHE A 265 31.44 -38.57 48.08
CA PHE A 265 30.76 -37.59 47.22
C PHE A 265 31.72 -36.57 46.58
N ILE A 266 32.75 -36.14 47.32
CA ILE A 266 33.79 -35.23 46.82
C ILE A 266 34.64 -35.91 45.73
N TYR A 267 34.90 -37.22 45.85
CA TYR A 267 35.64 -37.98 44.85
C TYR A 267 34.85 -38.12 43.53
N ILE A 268 33.55 -38.40 43.61
CA ILE A 268 32.65 -38.49 42.46
C ILE A 268 32.52 -37.14 41.74
N TYR A 269 32.42 -36.03 42.49
CA TYR A 269 32.31 -34.69 41.91
C TYR A 269 33.60 -34.22 41.22
N ARG A 270 34.78 -34.59 41.74
CA ARG A 270 36.07 -34.28 41.09
C ARG A 270 36.24 -35.02 39.76
N ILE A 271 35.76 -36.26 39.68
CA ILE A 271 35.79 -37.05 38.44
C ILE A 271 34.83 -36.46 37.40
N ALA A 272 33.60 -36.10 37.81
CA ALA A 272 32.61 -35.49 36.93
C ALA A 272 33.03 -34.10 36.39
N ALA A 273 33.70 -33.29 37.23
CA ALA A 273 34.21 -31.99 36.80
C ALA A 273 35.34 -32.11 35.74
N SER A 274 36.22 -33.12 35.87
CA SER A 274 37.30 -33.33 34.89
C SER A 274 36.82 -33.81 33.51
N PHE A 275 35.60 -34.35 33.42
CA PHE A 275 34.99 -34.82 32.18
C PHE A 275 34.26 -33.71 31.42
N ILE A 276 33.79 -32.67 32.12
CA ILE A 276 33.04 -31.56 31.50
C ILE A 276 33.99 -30.55 30.84
N ASP A 277 35.21 -30.35 31.37
CA ASP A 277 36.22 -29.45 30.78
C ASP A 277 36.88 -30.01 29.49
N LYS A 278 36.62 -31.26 29.11
CA LYS A 278 37.15 -31.89 27.88
C LYS A 278 36.17 -31.91 26.69
N LEU A 279 34.96 -31.35 26.85
CA LEU A 279 33.90 -31.38 25.84
C LEU A 279 33.45 -29.98 25.36
N SER A 280 34.26 -28.95 25.60
CA SER A 280 34.14 -27.61 25.01
C SER A 280 35.39 -27.25 24.23
#